data_AF-A0A1I0DFB9-F1
#
_entry.id   AF-A0A1I0DFB9-F1
#
_cell.length_a   1.000
_cell.length_b   1.000
_cell.length_c   1.000
_cell.angle_alpha   90.00
_cell.angle_beta   90.00
_cell.angle_gamma   90.00
#
_symmetry.space_group_name_H-M   'P 1'
#
loop_
_entity.id
_entity.type
_entity.pdbx_description
1 polymer ?
#
loop_
_entity_poly.entity_id
_entity_poly.type
_entity_poly.pdbx_seq_one_letter_code
_entity_poly.pdbx_strand_id
1 'polypeptide(L)'
;MSTHPKTAAAPEASPARTHSRFGWTLLLVSLTFGTLLEALEAFRWAPLVSDVLKHRMWALAHFHGSALGLLNLVYVRWEDTPALGEAARRRASRCLLLGSTALPLGFLLGGIAHPEGDPSLGIFLAPLGALLVLSTVATQTYAAWRGPR
;
A
#
# COMPACT_ATOMS: atom_id res chain seq x y z
N MET A 1 28.77 38.28 22.92
CA MET A 1 28.83 37.21 21.90
C MET A 1 27.86 36.12 22.34
N SER A 2 26.57 36.29 22.05
CA SER A 2 25.52 35.37 22.50
C SER A 2 25.30 34.27 21.47
N THR A 3 25.63 33.04 21.83
CA THR A 3 25.32 31.84 21.06
C THR A 3 23.85 31.50 21.27
N HIS A 4 23.01 31.77 20.27
CA HIS A 4 21.66 31.23 20.24
C HIS A 4 21.72 29.70 20.04
N PRO A 5 21.07 28.89 20.90
CA PRO A 5 20.98 27.46 20.68
C PRO A 5 20.05 27.22 19.48
N LYS A 6 20.58 26.55 18.45
CA LYS A 6 19.82 26.06 17.31
C LYS A 6 18.78 25.08 17.84
N THR A 7 17.51 25.48 17.85
CA THR A 7 16.37 24.61 18.17
C THR A 7 16.51 23.33 17.36
N ALA A 8 16.70 22.19 18.04
CA ALA A 8 16.74 20.89 17.39
C ALA A 8 15.38 20.67 16.74
N ALA A 9 15.32 20.77 15.41
CA ALA A 9 14.14 20.40 14.65
C ALA A 9 13.77 18.97 15.04
N ALA A 10 12.49 18.73 15.34
CA ALA A 10 11.99 17.39 15.66
C ALA A 10 12.51 16.42 14.57
N PRO A 11 13.06 15.26 14.95
CA PRO A 11 13.64 14.35 13.97
C PRO A 11 12.57 13.98 12.95
N GLU A 12 12.73 14.41 11.71
CA GLU A 12 11.87 13.97 10.61
C GLU A 12 11.82 12.43 10.65
N ALA A 13 10.62 11.87 10.60
CA ALA A 13 10.45 10.43 10.68
C ALA A 13 11.22 9.79 9.51
N SER A 14 12.28 9.06 9.84
CA SER A 14 13.05 8.29 8.85
C SER A 14 12.08 7.45 7.99
N PRO A 15 12.25 7.45 6.65
CA PRO A 15 11.42 6.64 5.75
C PRO A 15 11.29 5.18 6.23
N ALA A 16 12.33 4.59 6.83
CA ALA A 16 12.33 3.21 7.31
C ALA A 16 11.29 3.01 8.40
N ARG A 17 11.21 3.94 9.34
CA ARG A 17 10.24 3.89 10.44
C ARG A 17 8.82 4.05 9.90
N THR A 18 8.63 4.93 8.93
CA THR A 18 7.32 5.16 8.30
C THR A 18 6.85 3.92 7.56
N HIS A 19 7.66 3.35 6.67
CA HIS A 19 7.34 2.14 5.93
C HIS A 19 7.18 0.91 6.82
N SER A 20 7.98 0.78 7.89
CA SER A 20 7.81 -0.29 8.88
C SER A 20 6.45 -0.22 9.58
N ARG A 21 6.09 0.96 10.13
CA ARG A 21 4.81 1.15 10.81
C ARG A 21 3.64 0.96 9.86
N PHE A 22 3.72 1.56 8.68
CA PHE A 22 2.69 1.47 7.67
C PHE A 22 2.52 0.03 7.18
N GLY A 23 3.62 -0.66 6.86
CA GLY A 23 3.63 -2.04 6.38
C GLY A 23 2.99 -3.01 7.39
N TRP A 24 3.41 -2.96 8.66
CA TRP A 24 2.80 -3.78 9.72
C TRP A 24 1.33 -3.44 9.96
N THR A 25 0.96 -2.16 9.92
CA THR A 25 -0.44 -1.73 10.09
C THR A 25 -1.31 -2.26 8.96
N LEU A 26 -0.88 -2.07 7.71
CA LEU A 26 -1.60 -2.54 6.53
C LEU A 26 -1.71 -4.06 6.50
N LEU A 27 -0.64 -4.77 6.89
CA LEU A 27 -0.62 -6.22 6.99
C LEU A 27 -1.62 -6.71 8.05
N LEU A 28 -1.61 -6.13 9.26
CA LEU A 28 -2.55 -6.48 10.32
C LEU A 28 -4.00 -6.27 9.88
N VAL A 29 -4.32 -5.10 9.31
CA VAL A 29 -5.66 -4.77 8.83
C VAL A 29 -6.09 -5.75 7.73
N SER A 30 -5.21 -6.03 6.77
CA SER A 30 -5.54 -6.89 5.62
C SER A 30 -5.73 -8.34 6.03
N LEU A 31 -4.87 -8.88 6.90
CA LEU A 31 -5.02 -10.25 7.40
C LEU A 31 -6.26 -10.41 8.28
N THR A 32 -6.55 -9.42 9.13
CA THR A 32 -7.78 -9.42 9.94
C THR A 32 -9.02 -9.38 9.05
N PHE A 33 -8.99 -8.55 8.00
CA PHE A 33 -10.10 -8.47 7.06
C PHE A 33 -10.26 -9.77 6.27
N GLY A 34 -9.17 -10.34 5.73
CA GLY A 34 -9.19 -11.61 5.00
C GLY A 34 -9.71 -12.78 5.83
N THR A 35 -9.20 -12.94 7.06
CA THR A 35 -9.67 -14.00 7.98
C THR A 35 -11.15 -13.83 8.36
N LEU A 36 -11.62 -12.59 8.50
CA LEU A 36 -13.05 -12.32 8.69
C LEU A 36 -13.88 -12.72 7.45
N LEU A 37 -13.40 -12.43 6.24
CA LEU A 37 -14.09 -12.83 5.01
C LEU A 37 -14.17 -14.35 4.87
N GLU A 38 -13.07 -15.06 5.12
CA GLU A 38 -13.03 -16.52 5.12
C GLU A 38 -13.99 -17.11 6.16
N ALA A 39 -14.05 -16.51 7.35
CA ALA A 39 -15.02 -16.90 8.37
C ALA A 39 -16.46 -16.67 7.91
N LEU A 40 -16.79 -15.49 7.39
CA LEU A 40 -18.13 -15.16 6.87
C LEU A 40 -18.54 -16.10 5.73
N GLU A 41 -17.60 -16.48 4.85
CA GLU A 41 -17.82 -17.46 3.80
C GLU A 41 -18.07 -18.87 4.38
N ALA A 42 -17.23 -19.32 5.32
CA ALA A 42 -17.34 -20.63 5.97
C ALA A 42 -18.68 -20.79 6.73
N PHE A 43 -19.13 -19.72 7.41
CA PHE A 43 -20.43 -19.66 8.07
C PHE A 43 -21.59 -19.33 7.11
N ARG A 44 -21.33 -19.26 5.80
CA ARG A 44 -22.33 -19.05 4.74
C ARG A 44 -23.18 -17.80 4.95
N TRP A 45 -22.57 -16.71 5.43
CA TRP A 45 -23.28 -15.45 5.66
C TRP A 45 -23.84 -14.90 4.34
N ALA A 46 -25.18 -14.90 4.23
CA ALA A 46 -25.89 -14.66 2.98
C ALA A 46 -25.44 -13.40 2.21
N PRO A 47 -25.29 -12.21 2.84
CA PRO A 47 -24.92 -10.97 2.12
C PRO A 47 -23.56 -11.00 1.41
N LEU A 48 -22.65 -11.88 1.83
CA LEU A 48 -21.36 -12.09 1.19
C LEU A 48 -21.44 -13.18 0.12
N VAL A 49 -22.01 -14.35 0.45
CA VAL A 49 -22.03 -15.50 -0.49
C VAL A 49 -23.01 -15.35 -1.64
N SER A 50 -24.05 -14.51 -1.50
CA SER A 50 -25.00 -14.21 -2.57
C SER A 50 -24.47 -13.18 -3.57
N ASP A 51 -23.32 -12.56 -3.29
CA ASP A 51 -22.79 -11.43 -4.05
C ASP A 51 -21.36 -11.73 -4.52
N VAL A 52 -21.27 -12.33 -5.71
CA VAL A 52 -20.02 -12.78 -6.31
C VAL A 52 -19.05 -11.61 -6.55
N LEU A 53 -19.56 -10.44 -6.96
CA LEU A 53 -18.72 -9.28 -7.22
C LEU A 53 -18.14 -8.74 -5.91
N LYS A 54 -18.97 -8.49 -4.90
CA LYS A 54 -18.50 -8.05 -3.58
C LYS A 54 -17.45 -9.00 -3.04
N HIS A 55 -17.73 -10.29 -3.05
CA HIS A 55 -16.81 -11.30 -2.55
C HIS A 55 -15.46 -11.24 -3.28
N ARG A 56 -15.47 -11.22 -4.62
CA ARG A 56 -14.24 -11.11 -5.42
C ARG A 56 -13.48 -9.81 -5.17
N MET A 57 -14.16 -8.68 -5.08
CA MET A 57 -13.55 -7.37 -4.85
C MET A 57 -12.91 -7.31 -3.47
N TRP A 58 -13.59 -7.79 -2.43
CA TRP A 58 -13.05 -7.83 -1.08
C TRP A 58 -11.91 -8.84 -0.92
N ALA A 59 -11.94 -9.94 -1.69
CA ALA A 59 -10.82 -10.86 -1.81
C ALA A 59 -9.57 -10.17 -2.41
N LEU A 60 -9.74 -9.44 -3.51
CA LEU A 60 -8.66 -8.66 -4.13
C LEU A 60 -8.12 -7.56 -3.20
N ALA A 61 -8.99 -6.91 -2.43
CA ALA A 61 -8.62 -5.85 -1.51
C ALA A 61 -7.65 -6.34 -0.42
N HIS A 62 -8.00 -7.41 0.31
CA HIS A 62 -7.14 -7.91 1.38
C HIS A 62 -5.88 -8.60 0.85
N PHE A 63 -5.95 -9.25 -0.32
CA PHE A 63 -4.78 -9.83 -0.98
C PHE A 63 -3.74 -8.76 -1.29
N HIS A 64 -4.14 -7.71 -2.02
CA HIS A 64 -3.24 -6.61 -2.35
C HIS A 64 -2.81 -5.84 -1.11
N GLY A 65 -3.68 -5.64 -0.12
CA GLY A 65 -3.30 -5.03 1.15
C GLY A 65 -2.20 -5.81 1.86
N SER A 66 -2.31 -7.14 1.94
CA SER A 66 -1.29 -8.00 2.56
C SER A 66 0.03 -7.97 1.78
N ALA A 67 -0.03 -8.13 0.45
CA ALA A 67 1.14 -8.08 -0.41
C ALA A 67 1.87 -6.73 -0.35
N LEU A 68 1.12 -5.62 -0.35
CA LEU A 68 1.68 -4.27 -0.27
C LEU A 68 2.17 -3.95 1.14
N GLY A 69 1.54 -4.48 2.19
CA GLY A 69 2.06 -4.44 3.56
C GLY A 69 3.47 -5.05 3.62
N LEU A 70 3.63 -6.26 3.07
CA LEU A 70 4.93 -6.93 2.94
C LEU A 70 5.91 -6.13 2.07
N LEU A 71 5.45 -5.58 0.93
CA LEU A 71 6.31 -4.76 0.07
C LEU A 71 6.86 -3.53 0.79
N ASN A 72 6.07 -2.89 1.66
CA ASN A 72 6.55 -1.78 2.48
C ASN A 72 7.63 -2.23 3.49
N LEU A 73 7.47 -3.40 4.11
CA LEU A 73 8.47 -3.96 5.02
C LEU A 73 9.77 -4.32 4.28
N VAL A 74 9.64 -4.91 3.10
CA VAL A 74 10.75 -5.18 2.18
C VAL A 74 11.44 -3.85 1.83
N TYR A 75 10.69 -2.84 1.40
CA TYR A 75 11.22 -1.55 0.94
C TYR A 75 12.16 -0.86 1.93
N VAL A 76 11.96 -1.04 3.25
CA VAL A 76 12.85 -0.51 4.30
C VAL A 76 14.33 -0.84 4.03
N ARG A 77 14.63 -2.02 3.50
CA ARG A 77 16.02 -2.44 3.20
C ARG A 77 16.64 -1.71 2.00
N TRP A 78 15.81 -1.18 1.10
CA TRP A 78 16.22 -0.57 -0.17
C TRP A 78 15.86 0.92 -0.27
N GLU A 79 15.36 1.53 0.80
CA GLU A 79 14.92 2.92 0.77
C GLU A 79 16.05 3.89 0.48
N ASP A 80 17.26 3.58 0.94
CA ASP A 80 18.47 4.39 0.75
C ASP A 80 19.37 3.80 -0.35
N THR A 81 18.76 3.37 -1.47
CA THR A 81 19.52 2.86 -2.61
C THR A 81 20.47 3.93 -3.16
N PRO A 82 21.81 3.71 -3.19
CA PRO A 82 22.78 4.74 -3.57
C PRO A 82 22.66 5.22 -5.03
N ALA A 83 22.17 4.36 -5.92
CA ALA A 83 21.97 4.68 -7.33
C ALA A 83 20.83 5.69 -7.58
N LEU A 84 20.04 6.03 -6.55
CA LEU A 84 18.94 6.98 -6.63
C LEU A 84 19.31 8.29 -5.92
N GLY A 85 19.07 9.41 -6.58
CA GLY A 85 19.13 10.72 -5.93
C GLY A 85 17.99 10.88 -4.91
N GLU A 86 18.20 11.79 -3.96
CA GLU A 86 17.28 12.00 -2.85
C GLU A 86 15.84 12.34 -3.28
N ALA A 87 15.65 13.14 -4.33
CA ALA A 87 14.33 13.44 -4.87
C ALA A 87 13.60 12.20 -5.42
N ALA A 88 14.34 11.29 -6.06
CA ALA A 88 13.79 10.04 -6.59
C ALA A 88 13.40 9.09 -5.46
N ARG A 89 14.23 8.97 -4.41
CA ARG A 89 13.91 8.20 -3.20
C ARG A 89 12.64 8.72 -2.51
N ARG A 90 12.54 10.03 -2.29
CA ARG A 90 11.34 10.65 -1.71
C ARG A 90 10.08 10.41 -2.54
N ARG A 91 10.17 10.51 -3.87
CA ARG A 91 9.05 10.22 -4.76
C ARG A 91 8.64 8.75 -4.69
N ALA A 92 9.60 7.82 -4.77
CA ALA A 92 9.34 6.38 -4.67
C ALA A 92 8.65 6.03 -3.33
N SER A 93 9.16 6.53 -2.20
CA SER A 93 8.54 6.34 -0.89
C SER A 93 7.07 6.81 -0.88
N ARG A 94 6.80 8.04 -1.34
CA ARG A 94 5.44 8.60 -1.39
C ARG A 94 4.51 7.80 -2.32
N CYS A 95 4.98 7.46 -3.52
CA CYS A 95 4.22 6.67 -4.47
C CYS A 95 3.88 5.28 -3.90
N LEU A 96 4.82 4.63 -3.21
CA LEU A 96 4.55 3.35 -2.57
C LEU A 96 3.50 3.47 -1.46
N LEU A 97 3.61 4.46 -0.56
CA LEU A 97 2.62 4.64 0.53
C LEU A 97 1.22 4.94 -0.02
N LEU A 98 1.13 5.87 -0.97
CA LEU A 98 -0.15 6.24 -1.59
C LEU A 98 -0.73 5.09 -2.40
N GLY A 99 0.09 4.41 -3.21
CA GLY A 99 -0.34 3.25 -4.00
C GLY A 99 -0.77 2.07 -3.14
N SER A 100 -0.06 1.82 -2.03
CA SER A 100 -0.39 0.76 -1.06
C SER A 100 -1.70 1.03 -0.31
N THR A 101 -2.13 2.28 -0.26
CA THR A 101 -3.42 2.67 0.32
C THR A 101 -4.51 2.63 -0.76
N ALA A 102 -4.27 3.29 -1.90
CA ALA A 102 -5.24 3.46 -2.97
C ALA A 102 -5.67 2.12 -3.60
N LEU A 103 -4.72 1.23 -3.88
CA LEU A 103 -5.02 -0.03 -4.57
C LEU A 103 -6.01 -0.93 -3.80
N PRO A 104 -5.74 -1.33 -2.55
CA PRO A 104 -6.69 -2.15 -1.78
C PRO A 104 -8.00 -1.39 -1.48
N LEU A 105 -7.95 -0.08 -1.24
CA LEU A 105 -9.17 0.71 -1.05
C LEU A 105 -10.03 0.77 -2.30
N GLY A 106 -9.44 0.83 -3.50
CA GLY A 106 -10.19 0.82 -4.75
C GLY A 106 -10.99 -0.47 -4.93
N PHE A 107 -10.39 -1.61 -4.63
CA PHE A 107 -11.11 -2.88 -4.61
C PHE A 107 -12.18 -2.93 -3.51
N LEU A 108 -11.86 -2.50 -2.29
CA LEU A 108 -12.81 -2.49 -1.17
C LEU A 108 -14.05 -1.67 -1.52
N LEU A 109 -13.85 -0.44 -2.01
CA LEU A 109 -14.93 0.47 -2.40
C LEU A 109 -15.67 -0.03 -3.64
N GLY A 110 -14.97 -0.65 -4.60
CA GLY A 110 -15.57 -1.27 -5.78
C GLY A 110 -16.60 -2.35 -5.45
N GLY A 111 -16.47 -3.02 -4.29
CA GLY A 111 -17.42 -4.00 -3.77
C GLY A 111 -18.57 -3.43 -2.94
N ILE A 112 -18.68 -2.10 -2.79
CA ILE A 112 -19.74 -1.43 -2.02
C ILE A 112 -20.68 -0.69 -2.98
N ALA A 113 -21.99 -0.81 -2.75
CA ALA A 113 -23.03 -0.07 -3.48
C ALA A 113 -22.86 -0.13 -5.02
N HIS A 114 -22.68 -1.34 -5.54
CA HIS A 114 -22.49 -1.60 -6.95
C HIS A 114 -23.84 -1.88 -7.66
N PRO A 115 -24.17 -1.17 -8.75
CA PRO A 115 -25.35 -1.48 -9.57
C PRO A 115 -25.11 -2.72 -10.44
N GLU A 116 -26.12 -3.57 -10.58
CA GLU A 116 -26.26 -4.59 -11.65
C GLU A 116 -25.05 -5.52 -11.92
N GLY A 117 -24.14 -5.68 -10.95
CA GLY A 117 -22.95 -6.52 -11.10
C GLY A 117 -21.72 -5.80 -11.66
N ASP A 118 -21.78 -4.48 -11.87
CA ASP A 118 -20.64 -3.63 -12.23
C ASP A 118 -20.01 -3.00 -10.99
N PRO A 119 -18.66 -2.97 -10.88
CA PRO A 119 -18.01 -2.39 -9.70
C PRO A 119 -18.35 -0.90 -9.54
N SER A 120 -18.42 -0.45 -8.29
CA SER A 120 -18.70 0.95 -7.99
C SER A 120 -17.59 1.89 -8.50
N LEU A 121 -17.86 3.19 -8.55
CA LEU A 121 -16.88 4.23 -8.91
C LEU A 121 -15.58 4.17 -8.08
N GLY A 122 -15.62 3.60 -6.87
CA GLY A 122 -14.44 3.39 -6.05
C GLY A 122 -13.35 2.57 -6.74
N ILE A 123 -13.72 1.72 -7.70
CA ILE A 123 -12.77 0.86 -8.42
C ILE A 123 -11.72 1.64 -9.21
N PHE A 124 -12.00 2.88 -9.63
CA PHE A 124 -11.03 3.71 -10.36
C PHE A 124 -9.82 4.10 -9.52
N LEU A 125 -9.91 4.00 -8.19
CA LEU A 125 -8.77 4.19 -7.30
C LEU A 125 -7.75 3.03 -7.44
N ALA A 126 -8.19 1.83 -7.82
CA ALA A 126 -7.32 0.68 -7.99
C ALA A 126 -6.26 0.87 -9.10
N PRO A 127 -6.60 1.18 -10.36
CA PRO A 127 -5.59 1.41 -11.40
C PRO A 127 -4.67 2.58 -11.07
N LEU A 128 -5.18 3.65 -10.45
CA LEU A 128 -4.33 4.76 -9.98
C LEU A 128 -3.32 4.28 -8.92
N GLY A 129 -3.77 3.51 -7.93
CA GLY A 129 -2.91 2.92 -6.91
C GLY A 129 -1.85 1.98 -7.52
N ALA A 130 -2.25 1.15 -8.48
CA ALA A 130 -1.34 0.26 -9.20
C ALA A 130 -0.24 1.04 -9.94
N LEU A 131 -0.59 2.13 -10.64
CA LEU A 131 0.41 2.97 -11.34
C LEU A 131 1.42 3.59 -10.36
N LEU A 132 0.98 4.02 -9.18
CA LEU A 132 1.87 4.54 -8.14
C LEU A 132 2.83 3.46 -7.61
N VAL A 133 2.34 2.25 -7.34
CA VAL A 133 3.18 1.12 -6.93
C VAL A 133 4.18 0.76 -8.04
N LEU A 134 3.71 0.63 -9.28
CA LEU A 134 4.54 0.36 -10.45
C LEU A 134 5.64 1.39 -10.63
N SER A 135 5.36 2.68 -10.40
CA SER A 135 6.38 3.73 -10.49
C SER A 135 7.52 3.54 -9.48
N THR A 136 7.21 3.06 -8.28
CA THR A 136 8.20 2.77 -7.23
C THR A 136 9.01 1.53 -7.59
N VAL A 137 8.33 0.45 -7.99
CA VAL A 137 8.98 -0.80 -8.40
C VAL A 137 9.87 -0.56 -9.61
N ALA A 138 9.41 0.16 -10.63
CA ALA A 138 10.22 0.51 -11.79
C ALA A 138 11.46 1.33 -11.42
N THR A 139 11.33 2.28 -10.49
CA THR A 139 12.47 3.08 -10.00
C THR A 139 13.50 2.21 -9.29
N GLN A 140 13.05 1.29 -8.42
CA GLN A 140 13.94 0.37 -7.69
C GLN A 140 14.58 -0.67 -8.61
N THR A 141 13.82 -1.20 -9.57
CA THR A 141 14.34 -2.07 -10.63
C THR A 141 15.45 -1.37 -11.37
N TYR A 142 15.19 -0.17 -11.90
CA TYR A 142 16.20 0.62 -12.60
C TYR A 142 17.47 0.86 -11.77
N ALA A 143 17.31 1.15 -10.48
CA ALA A 143 18.44 1.34 -9.58
C ALA A 143 19.26 0.05 -9.39
N ALA A 144 18.61 -1.11 -9.27
CA ALA A 144 19.27 -2.40 -9.16
C ALA A 144 20.11 -2.75 -10.40
N TRP A 145 19.62 -2.43 -11.60
CA TRP A 145 20.36 -2.66 -12.86
C TRP A 145 21.52 -1.70 -13.07
N ARG A 146 21.55 -0.55 -12.39
CA ARG A 146 22.63 0.44 -12.57
C ARG A 146 23.92 0.11 -11.80
N GLY A 147 23.86 -0.82 -10.85
CA GLY A 147 25.01 -1.22 -10.01
C GLY A 147 25.58 -0.07 -9.17
N PRO A 148 26.33 -0.36 -8.10
CA PRO A 148 27.21 0.64 -7.51
C PRO A 148 28.29 0.99 -8.55
N ARG A 149 28.42 2.27 -8.90
CA ARG A 149 29.66 2.75 -9.53
C ARG A 149 30.77 2.79 -8.49
#